data_AF-A0A0Q9SZY8-F1
#
_entry.id   AF-A0A0Q9SZY8-F1
#
_cell.length_a   1.000
_cell.length_b   1.000
_cell.length_c   1.000
_cell.angle_alpha   90.00
_cell.angle_beta   90.00
_cell.angle_gamma   90.00
#
_symmetry.space_group_name_H-M   'P 1'
#
loop_
_entity.id
_entity.type
_entity.pdbx_description
1 polymer ?
#
loop_
_entity_poly.entity_id
_entity_poly.type
_entity_poly.pdbx_seq_one_letter_code
_entity_poly.pdbx_strand_id
1 'polypeptide(L)'
;MRADPGHLEADLAAVRRHTALLVEHTATLADVRAPSLCEGWSRAHVLAHVARNAEAIQRLAQWAVDGAPRPMYPGGTKGRDAAIEEGAAKPGPASPDDPRPAGAFLDDLAGTAAALEPHLAALAGPLAVAEVEMRGGLMVPPLVLPRLRLREVVFHHVDLADGFTFGDVEPELVLGFVDDAVGRLATTEGAPGLRVVSDEGDEWVVADGAVTVRGPRAGLLLWLARRDAREVSPEGDLPHLPRGS
;
A
#
# COMPACT_ATOMS: atom_id res chain seq x y z
N MET A 1 5.21 -12.69 -6.69
CA MET A 1 4.37 -13.04 -5.53
C MET A 1 3.74 -14.41 -5.77
N ARG A 2 4.00 -15.42 -4.92
CA ARG A 2 3.46 -16.77 -5.10
C ARG A 2 2.03 -16.85 -4.56
N ALA A 3 1.09 -17.28 -5.39
CA ALA A 3 -0.29 -17.57 -4.99
C ALA A 3 -0.34 -18.98 -4.36
N ASP A 4 -0.40 -19.06 -3.03
CA ASP A 4 -0.54 -20.31 -2.26
C ASP A 4 -1.69 -20.15 -1.26
N PRO A 5 -2.65 -21.09 -1.16
CA PRO A 5 -3.73 -21.07 -0.16
C PRO A 5 -3.26 -20.88 1.29
N GLY A 6 -2.07 -21.36 1.66
CA GLY A 6 -1.50 -21.15 3.01
C GLY A 6 -1.16 -19.68 3.30
N HIS A 7 -0.89 -18.88 2.27
CA HIS A 7 -0.66 -17.45 2.40
C HIS A 7 -1.96 -16.64 2.49
N LEU A 8 -3.07 -17.14 1.95
CA LEU A 8 -4.33 -16.40 1.92
C LEU A 8 -4.83 -16.04 3.33
N GLU A 9 -4.94 -17.01 4.23
CA GLU A 9 -5.45 -16.75 5.58
C GLU A 9 -4.53 -15.80 6.37
N ALA A 10 -3.21 -15.99 6.24
CA ALA A 10 -2.22 -15.11 6.86
C ALA A 10 -2.33 -13.67 6.32
N ASP A 11 -2.49 -13.50 5.00
CA ASP A 11 -2.68 -12.20 4.37
C ASP A 11 -4.01 -11.56 4.80
N LEU A 12 -5.11 -12.31 4.87
CA LEU A 12 -6.40 -11.81 5.36
C LEU A 12 -6.31 -11.36 6.82
N ALA A 13 -5.65 -12.13 7.68
CA ALA A 13 -5.41 -11.76 9.08
C ALA A 13 -4.55 -10.50 9.19
N ALA A 14 -3.50 -10.38 8.37
CA ALA A 14 -2.65 -9.19 8.33
C ALA A 14 -3.43 -7.96 7.83
N VAL A 15 -4.24 -8.09 6.77
CA VAL A 15 -5.10 -7.00 6.27
C VAL A 15 -6.04 -6.51 7.37
N ARG A 16 -6.71 -7.42 8.08
CA ARG A 16 -7.61 -7.07 9.19
C ARG A 16 -6.88 -6.29 10.28
N ARG A 17 -5.73 -6.80 10.74
CA ARG A 17 -4.92 -6.17 11.80
C ARG A 17 -4.45 -4.78 11.41
N HIS A 18 -3.79 -4.65 10.26
CA HIS A 18 -3.24 -3.36 9.81
C HIS A 18 -4.33 -2.36 9.43
N THR A 19 -5.49 -2.84 8.95
CA THR A 19 -6.64 -1.95 8.72
C THR A 19 -7.22 -1.44 10.03
N ALA A 20 -7.35 -2.30 11.05
CA ALA A 20 -7.83 -1.90 12.38
C ALA A 20 -6.87 -0.86 13.01
N LEU A 21 -5.56 -1.10 12.94
CA LEU A 21 -4.54 -0.16 13.40
C LEU A 21 -4.63 1.20 12.68
N LEU A 22 -4.78 1.20 11.36
CA LEU A 22 -4.93 2.44 10.58
C LEU A 22 -6.22 3.20 10.96
N VAL A 23 -7.35 2.49 11.12
CA VAL A 23 -8.62 3.08 11.54
C VAL A 23 -8.53 3.69 12.94
N GLU A 24 -7.94 2.96 13.89
CA GLU A 24 -7.70 3.46 15.26
C GLU A 24 -6.83 4.71 15.25
N HIS A 25 -5.70 4.68 14.54
CA HIS A 25 -4.81 5.83 14.44
C HIS A 25 -5.48 7.04 13.76
N THR A 26 -6.28 6.78 12.72
CA THR A 26 -7.04 7.83 12.01
C THR A 26 -8.05 8.51 12.93
N ALA A 27 -8.60 7.81 13.94
CA ALA A 27 -9.54 8.40 14.88
C ALA A 27 -8.94 9.53 15.73
N THR A 28 -7.61 9.55 15.89
CA THR A 28 -6.88 10.60 16.63
C THR A 28 -6.00 11.46 15.72
N LEU A 29 -5.96 11.20 14.42
CA LEU A 29 -5.09 11.88 13.47
C LEU A 29 -5.41 13.37 13.39
N ALA A 30 -4.48 14.19 13.90
CA ALA A 30 -4.58 15.63 13.83
C ALA A 30 -4.27 16.14 12.41
N ASP A 31 -4.84 17.29 12.06
CA ASP A 31 -4.56 18.03 10.83
C ASP A 31 -4.50 17.16 9.56
N VAL A 32 -5.65 16.66 9.12
CA VAL A 32 -5.78 15.92 7.85
C VAL A 32 -5.37 16.75 6.61
N ARG A 33 -5.12 18.05 6.78
CA ARG A 33 -4.68 18.95 5.71
C ARG A 33 -3.15 19.09 5.66
N ALA A 34 -2.43 18.63 6.67
CA ALA A 34 -0.98 18.59 6.65
C ALA A 34 -0.45 17.75 5.47
N PRO A 35 0.75 18.08 4.95
CA PRO A 35 1.44 17.25 3.97
C PRO A 35 1.65 15.81 4.46
N SER A 36 1.61 14.86 3.52
CA SER A 36 1.97 13.45 3.74
C SER A 36 3.35 13.15 3.17
N LEU A 37 3.86 11.92 3.31
CA LEU A 37 5.09 11.50 2.62
C LEU A 37 4.90 11.26 1.10
N CYS A 38 3.65 11.22 0.64
CA CYS A 38 3.36 11.19 -0.79
C CYS A 38 3.47 12.61 -1.36
N GLU A 39 4.43 12.83 -2.26
CA GLU A 39 4.68 14.13 -2.90
C GLU A 39 3.39 14.72 -3.49
N GLY A 40 3.04 15.94 -3.08
CA GLY A 40 1.84 16.64 -3.52
C GLY A 40 0.53 16.21 -2.84
N TRP A 41 0.54 15.23 -1.95
CA TRP A 41 -0.65 14.73 -1.26
C TRP A 41 -0.67 15.16 0.21
N SER A 42 -1.82 15.63 0.68
CA SER A 42 -2.09 15.76 2.12
C SER A 42 -2.48 14.42 2.74
N ARG A 43 -2.51 14.35 4.07
CA ARG A 43 -3.04 13.18 4.81
C ARG A 43 -4.45 12.79 4.35
N ALA A 44 -5.32 13.78 4.09
CA ALA A 44 -6.66 13.56 3.52
C ALA A 44 -6.64 12.86 2.15
N HIS A 45 -5.69 13.18 1.26
CA HIS A 45 -5.55 12.50 -0.03
C HIS A 45 -5.12 11.04 0.15
N VAL A 46 -4.22 10.78 1.11
CA VAL A 46 -3.80 9.41 1.45
C VAL A 46 -4.98 8.59 1.96
N LEU A 47 -5.75 9.11 2.92
CA LEU A 47 -6.94 8.43 3.45
C LEU A 47 -8.00 8.18 2.37
N ALA A 48 -8.26 9.18 1.52
CA ALA A 48 -9.17 9.05 0.39
C ALA A 48 -8.68 7.96 -0.59
N HIS A 49 -7.40 7.94 -0.93
CA HIS A 49 -6.81 6.90 -1.78
C HIS A 49 -6.96 5.51 -1.17
N VAL A 50 -6.68 5.33 0.12
CA VAL A 50 -6.83 4.03 0.79
C VAL A 50 -8.29 3.56 0.79
N ALA A 51 -9.26 4.46 0.98
CA ALA A 51 -10.68 4.14 0.88
C ALA A 51 -11.08 3.73 -0.55
N ARG A 52 -10.69 4.51 -1.57
CA ARG A 52 -10.96 4.18 -2.98
C ARG A 52 -10.22 2.91 -3.44
N ASN A 53 -9.05 2.61 -2.87
CA ASN A 53 -8.35 1.34 -3.09
C ASN A 53 -9.15 0.15 -2.55
N ALA A 54 -9.84 0.30 -1.41
CA ALA A 54 -10.68 -0.78 -0.88
C ALA A 54 -11.81 -1.13 -1.84
N GLU A 55 -12.51 -0.13 -2.36
CA GLU A 55 -13.56 -0.30 -3.39
C GLU A 55 -13.01 -0.91 -4.68
N ALA A 56 -11.79 -0.53 -5.07
CA ALA A 56 -11.12 -1.08 -6.24
C ALA A 56 -10.81 -2.58 -6.07
N ILE A 57 -10.22 -2.97 -4.93
CA ILE A 57 -9.95 -4.38 -4.62
C ILE A 57 -11.26 -5.17 -4.48
N GLN A 58 -12.30 -4.56 -3.90
CA GLN A 58 -13.62 -5.16 -3.80
C GLN A 58 -14.18 -5.54 -5.18
N ARG A 59 -14.08 -4.65 -6.18
CA ARG A 59 -14.52 -4.93 -7.56
C ARG A 59 -13.78 -6.12 -8.16
N LEU A 60 -12.47 -6.22 -7.92
CA LEU A 60 -11.67 -7.33 -8.43
C LEU A 60 -11.99 -8.65 -7.73
N ALA A 61 -12.22 -8.62 -6.41
CA ALA A 61 -12.66 -9.81 -5.67
C ALA A 61 -14.06 -10.27 -6.11
N GLN A 62 -14.98 -9.34 -6.38
CA GLN A 62 -16.29 -9.66 -6.95
C GLN A 62 -16.15 -10.31 -8.34
N TRP A 63 -15.33 -9.74 -9.21
CA TRP A 63 -15.03 -10.32 -10.53
C TRP A 63 -14.43 -11.73 -10.41
N ALA A 64 -13.49 -11.93 -9.49
CA ALA A 64 -12.90 -13.24 -9.26
C ALA A 64 -13.95 -14.32 -8.92
N VAL A 65 -14.96 -13.96 -8.14
CA VAL A 65 -16.00 -14.89 -7.64
C VAL A 65 -17.10 -15.15 -8.65
N ASP A 66 -17.60 -14.12 -9.36
CA ASP A 66 -18.76 -14.27 -10.25
C ASP A 66 -18.42 -14.28 -11.75
N GLY A 67 -17.16 -14.00 -12.10
CA GLY A 67 -16.66 -14.01 -13.47
C GLY A 67 -17.08 -12.82 -14.32
N ALA A 68 -17.82 -11.84 -13.79
CA ALA A 68 -18.23 -10.64 -14.51
C ALA A 68 -17.11 -9.59 -14.47
N PRO A 69 -16.51 -9.21 -15.62
CA PRO A 69 -15.41 -8.25 -15.65
C PRO A 69 -15.78 -6.88 -15.09
N ARG A 70 -14.90 -6.33 -14.26
CA ARG A 70 -15.08 -5.02 -13.63
C ARG A 70 -13.77 -4.24 -13.70
N PRO A 71 -13.78 -2.99 -14.18
CA PRO A 71 -12.58 -2.17 -14.09
C PRO A 71 -12.24 -1.90 -12.63
N MET A 72 -10.95 -1.99 -12.29
CA MET A 72 -10.43 -1.65 -10.97
C MET A 72 -10.86 -0.23 -10.55
N TYR A 73 -10.79 0.72 -11.48
CA TYR A 73 -11.28 2.09 -11.32
C TYR A 73 -12.22 2.45 -12.48
N PRO A 74 -13.51 2.72 -12.22
CA PRO A 74 -14.40 3.30 -13.21
C PRO A 74 -13.80 4.59 -13.79
N GLY A 75 -13.76 4.72 -15.13
CA GLY A 75 -13.11 5.87 -15.79
C GLY A 75 -11.57 5.82 -15.79
N GLY A 76 -10.96 4.69 -15.39
CA GLY A 76 -9.51 4.49 -15.40
C GLY A 76 -8.76 5.44 -14.46
N THR A 77 -7.54 5.83 -14.83
CA THR A 77 -6.70 6.74 -14.04
C THR A 77 -7.40 8.06 -13.73
N LYS A 78 -8.09 8.65 -14.71
CA LYS A 78 -8.82 9.91 -14.50
C LYS A 78 -9.94 9.77 -13.46
N GLY A 79 -10.68 8.66 -13.49
CA GLY A 79 -11.74 8.41 -12.51
C GLY A 79 -11.18 8.15 -11.11
N ARG A 80 -10.06 7.42 -11.01
CA ARG A 80 -9.33 7.26 -9.74
C ARG A 80 -8.93 8.62 -9.17
N ASP A 81 -8.25 9.43 -9.96
CA ASP A 81 -7.68 10.69 -9.48
C ASP A 81 -8.80 11.66 -9.07
N ALA A 82 -9.87 11.76 -9.86
CA ALA A 82 -11.05 12.56 -9.49
C ALA A 82 -11.70 12.10 -8.18
N ALA A 83 -11.83 10.78 -7.96
CA ALA A 83 -12.40 10.23 -6.73
C ALA A 83 -11.51 10.46 -5.49
N ILE A 84 -10.19 10.55 -5.67
CA ILE A 84 -9.24 10.92 -4.61
C ILE A 84 -9.39 12.40 -4.28
N GLU A 85 -9.44 13.29 -5.28
CA GLU A 85 -9.63 14.73 -5.07
C GLU A 85 -10.97 15.04 -4.38
N GLU A 86 -12.06 14.41 -4.82
CA GLU A 86 -13.38 14.54 -4.19
C GLU A 86 -13.36 14.03 -2.74
N GLY A 87 -12.75 12.86 -2.52
CA GLY A 87 -12.61 12.30 -1.18
C GLY A 87 -11.77 13.20 -0.26
N ALA A 88 -10.67 13.75 -0.78
CA ALA A 88 -9.80 14.68 -0.06
C ALA A 88 -10.52 15.99 0.24
N ALA A 89 -11.50 16.43 -0.56
CA ALA A 89 -12.25 17.66 -0.34
C ALA A 89 -13.29 17.56 0.81
N LYS A 90 -13.53 16.37 1.38
CA LYS A 90 -14.46 16.19 2.52
C LYS A 90 -14.11 17.10 3.70
N PRO A 91 -15.10 17.59 4.48
CA PRO A 91 -14.83 18.39 5.68
C PRO A 91 -13.91 17.61 6.64
N GLY A 92 -12.88 18.28 7.18
CA GLY A 92 -11.90 17.71 8.11
C GLY A 92 -12.53 17.34 9.45
N PRO A 93 -12.68 18.29 10.39
CA PRO A 93 -13.51 18.05 11.56
C PRO A 93 -14.98 18.03 11.14
N ALA A 94 -15.65 16.91 11.39
CA ALA A 94 -17.04 16.70 11.01
C ALA A 94 -17.98 17.40 12.01
N SER A 95 -18.16 18.72 11.92
CA SER A 95 -19.09 19.46 12.79
C SER A 95 -18.59 19.66 14.25
N PRO A 96 -19.07 20.69 14.97
CA PRO A 96 -18.91 20.80 16.43
C PRO A 96 -19.37 19.57 17.22
N ASP A 97 -20.17 18.70 16.61
CA ASP A 97 -20.76 17.51 17.23
C ASP A 97 -19.96 16.21 16.99
N ASP A 98 -18.95 16.20 16.09
CA ASP A 98 -18.03 15.08 15.96
C ASP A 98 -16.69 15.42 16.65
N PRO A 99 -16.38 14.77 17.78
CA PRO A 99 -15.14 15.03 18.51
C PRO A 99 -13.90 14.46 17.79
N ARG A 100 -14.06 13.68 16.71
CA ARG A 100 -12.95 13.01 16.01
C ARG A 100 -12.28 13.98 15.03
N PRO A 101 -10.97 14.24 15.14
CA PRO A 101 -10.28 15.19 14.25
C PRO A 101 -10.34 14.84 12.76
N ALA A 102 -10.32 13.54 12.42
CA ALA A 102 -10.42 13.07 11.04
C ALA A 102 -11.87 12.91 10.53
N GLY A 103 -12.89 13.04 11.39
CA GLY A 103 -14.31 13.09 11.03
C GLY A 103 -14.72 12.13 9.89
N ALA A 104 -15.21 12.71 8.79
CA ALA A 104 -15.72 11.98 7.63
C ALA A 104 -14.68 11.09 6.92
N PHE A 105 -13.38 11.33 7.10
CA PHE A 105 -12.33 10.48 6.55
C PHE A 105 -12.24 9.15 7.28
N LEU A 106 -12.42 9.16 8.60
CA LEU A 106 -12.48 7.93 9.40
C LEU A 106 -13.67 7.07 8.99
N ASP A 107 -14.85 7.70 8.82
CA ASP A 107 -16.07 6.99 8.43
C ASP A 107 -15.94 6.37 7.02
N ASP A 108 -15.33 7.10 6.08
CA ASP A 108 -15.06 6.60 4.73
C ASP A 108 -14.07 5.43 4.73
N LEU A 109 -12.97 5.57 5.48
CA LEU A 109 -11.95 4.53 5.61
C LEU A 109 -12.54 3.26 6.25
N ALA A 110 -13.22 3.39 7.39
CA ALA A 110 -13.80 2.27 8.11
C ALA A 110 -14.95 1.62 7.33
N GLY A 111 -15.81 2.42 6.70
CA GLY A 111 -16.94 1.93 5.91
C GLY A 111 -16.50 1.13 4.68
N THR A 112 -15.53 1.66 3.91
CA THR A 112 -15.01 0.96 2.73
C THR A 112 -14.19 -0.29 3.10
N ALA A 113 -13.45 -0.26 4.22
CA ALA A 113 -12.77 -1.44 4.76
C ALA A 113 -13.75 -2.55 5.16
N ALA A 114 -14.81 -2.21 5.91
CA ALA A 114 -15.83 -3.16 6.33
C ALA A 114 -16.60 -3.75 5.14
N ALA A 115 -16.87 -2.94 4.12
CA ALA A 115 -17.51 -3.41 2.88
C ALA A 115 -16.61 -4.39 2.10
N LEU A 116 -15.29 -4.18 2.10
CA LEU A 116 -14.33 -5.03 1.40
C LEU A 116 -14.18 -6.42 2.05
N GLU A 117 -14.19 -6.51 3.38
CA GLU A 117 -13.87 -7.74 4.12
C GLU A 117 -14.58 -9.01 3.62
N PRO A 118 -15.93 -9.06 3.48
CA PRO A 118 -16.61 -10.26 3.02
C PRO A 118 -16.18 -10.69 1.60
N HIS A 119 -15.78 -9.74 0.75
CA HIS A 119 -15.34 -10.03 -0.61
C HIS A 119 -13.93 -10.63 -0.65
N LEU A 120 -13.03 -10.20 0.23
CA LEU A 120 -11.73 -10.86 0.38
C LEU A 120 -11.88 -12.26 0.99
N ALA A 121 -12.76 -12.43 1.97
CA ALA A 121 -13.03 -13.74 2.56
C ALA A 121 -13.60 -14.74 1.53
N ALA A 122 -14.42 -14.27 0.59
CA ALA A 122 -14.98 -15.10 -0.47
C ALA A 122 -13.91 -15.71 -1.42
N LEU A 123 -12.69 -15.17 -1.44
CA LEU A 123 -11.59 -15.71 -2.25
C LEU A 123 -11.11 -17.10 -1.79
N ALA A 124 -11.47 -17.51 -0.56
CA ALA A 124 -11.22 -18.86 -0.08
C ALA A 124 -12.16 -19.91 -0.70
N GLY A 125 -13.25 -19.45 -1.34
CA GLY A 125 -14.20 -20.30 -2.05
C GLY A 125 -13.83 -20.53 -3.52
N PRO A 126 -14.76 -21.12 -4.30
CA PRO A 126 -14.58 -21.29 -5.74
C PRO A 126 -14.44 -19.94 -6.46
N LEU A 127 -13.47 -19.86 -7.37
CA LEU A 127 -13.25 -18.70 -8.23
C LEU A 127 -13.76 -19.02 -9.64
N ALA A 128 -14.49 -18.08 -10.24
CA ALA A 128 -15.00 -18.21 -11.60
C ALA A 128 -13.94 -17.94 -12.67
N VAL A 129 -12.87 -17.22 -12.31
CA VAL A 129 -11.76 -16.87 -13.20
C VAL A 129 -10.40 -17.10 -12.54
N ALA A 130 -9.39 -17.40 -13.35
CA ALA A 130 -8.02 -17.63 -12.90
C ALA A 130 -7.26 -16.32 -12.63
N GLU A 131 -7.64 -15.23 -13.31
CA GLU A 131 -6.97 -13.94 -13.22
C GLU A 131 -7.98 -12.79 -13.29
N VAL A 132 -7.60 -11.67 -12.69
CA VAL A 132 -8.30 -10.38 -12.77
C VAL A 132 -7.33 -9.30 -13.24
N GLU A 133 -7.85 -8.28 -13.91
CA GLU A 133 -7.06 -7.19 -14.47
C GLU A 133 -6.92 -6.03 -13.46
N MET A 134 -5.68 -5.77 -13.04
CA MET A 134 -5.30 -4.59 -12.26
C MET A 134 -5.15 -3.36 -13.16
N ARG A 135 -5.01 -2.17 -12.55
CA ARG A 135 -4.69 -0.94 -13.26
C ARG A 135 -3.49 -1.13 -14.20
N GLY A 136 -3.63 -0.68 -15.45
CA GLY A 136 -2.57 -0.76 -16.47
C GLY A 136 -2.54 -2.07 -17.25
N GLY A 137 -3.58 -2.91 -17.14
CA GLY A 137 -3.70 -4.16 -17.89
C GLY A 137 -2.94 -5.33 -17.28
N LEU A 138 -2.40 -5.18 -16.06
CA LEU A 138 -1.66 -6.23 -15.38
C LEU A 138 -2.61 -7.32 -14.89
N MET A 139 -2.51 -8.52 -15.46
CA MET A 139 -3.26 -9.69 -15.01
C MET A 139 -2.62 -10.29 -13.77
N VAL A 140 -3.44 -10.58 -12.75
CA VAL A 140 -2.98 -11.18 -11.50
C VAL A 140 -3.94 -12.27 -11.00
N PRO A 141 -3.45 -13.33 -10.34
CA PRO A 141 -4.31 -14.30 -9.67
C PRO A 141 -5.12 -13.63 -8.53
N PRO A 142 -6.43 -13.89 -8.36
CA PRO A 142 -7.22 -13.25 -7.32
C PRO A 142 -6.68 -13.43 -5.90
N LEU A 143 -6.01 -14.55 -5.63
CA LEU A 143 -5.43 -14.84 -4.31
C LEU A 143 -4.34 -13.86 -3.88
N VAL A 144 -3.82 -13.02 -4.79
CA VAL A 144 -2.87 -11.97 -4.45
C VAL A 144 -3.51 -10.68 -3.95
N LEU A 145 -4.83 -10.51 -4.10
CA LEU A 145 -5.54 -9.27 -3.76
C LEU A 145 -5.40 -8.87 -2.28
N PRO A 146 -5.48 -9.78 -1.29
CA PRO A 146 -5.25 -9.44 0.11
C PRO A 146 -3.85 -8.86 0.35
N ARG A 147 -2.80 -9.47 -0.22
CA ARG A 147 -1.43 -9.00 -0.11
C ARG A 147 -1.23 -7.62 -0.76
N LEU A 148 -1.86 -7.38 -1.91
CA LEU A 148 -1.88 -6.06 -2.55
C LEU A 148 -2.58 -5.03 -1.67
N ARG A 149 -3.72 -5.37 -1.07
CA ARG A 149 -4.43 -4.51 -0.12
C ARG A 149 -3.59 -4.22 1.12
N LEU A 150 -2.92 -5.22 1.68
CA LEU A 150 -2.06 -5.09 2.84
C LEU A 150 -0.94 -4.09 2.57
N ARG A 151 -0.27 -4.19 1.42
CA ARG A 151 0.77 -3.23 1.01
C ARG A 151 0.24 -1.80 1.00
N GLU A 152 -0.93 -1.56 0.41
CA GLU A 152 -1.53 -0.23 0.36
C GLU A 152 -1.85 0.30 1.76
N VAL A 153 -2.43 -0.53 2.64
CA VAL A 153 -2.73 -0.12 4.03
C VAL A 153 -1.47 0.24 4.79
N VAL A 154 -0.45 -0.62 4.80
CA VAL A 154 0.77 -0.42 5.59
C VAL A 154 1.57 0.78 5.08
N PHE A 155 1.81 0.86 3.76
CA PHE A 155 2.62 1.94 3.20
C PHE A 155 1.94 3.30 3.40
N HIS A 156 0.63 3.36 3.21
CA HIS A 156 -0.11 4.60 3.37
C HIS A 156 -0.37 4.98 4.82
N HIS A 157 -0.29 4.05 5.77
CA HIS A 157 -0.23 4.39 7.19
C HIS A 157 1.07 5.13 7.52
N VAL A 158 2.21 4.65 7.01
CA VAL A 158 3.51 5.36 7.13
C VAL A 158 3.44 6.73 6.46
N ASP A 159 2.76 6.83 5.31
CA ASP A 159 2.65 8.10 4.59
C ASP A 159 1.90 9.20 5.33
N LEU A 160 1.06 8.85 6.31
CA LEU A 160 0.40 9.86 7.14
C LEU A 160 1.40 10.69 7.94
N ALA A 161 2.66 10.23 8.09
CA ALA A 161 3.73 10.97 8.76
C ALA A 161 3.33 11.43 10.17
N ASP A 162 2.64 10.57 10.91
CA ASP A 162 2.10 10.87 12.24
C ASP A 162 2.66 9.93 13.33
N GLY A 163 3.84 9.38 13.09
CA GLY A 163 4.60 8.56 14.06
C GLY A 163 4.62 7.07 13.78
N PHE A 164 3.68 6.53 12.99
CA PHE A 164 3.73 5.14 12.53
C PHE A 164 4.80 4.96 11.44
N THR A 165 5.63 3.93 11.57
CA THR A 165 6.77 3.63 10.70
C THR A 165 6.77 2.17 10.25
N PHE A 166 7.61 1.83 9.26
CA PHE A 166 7.82 0.42 8.91
C PHE A 166 8.47 -0.39 10.04
N GLY A 167 9.08 0.27 11.04
CA GLY A 167 9.60 -0.39 12.25
C GLY A 167 8.51 -0.90 13.20
N ASP A 168 7.27 -0.41 13.04
CA ASP A 168 6.09 -0.84 13.82
C ASP A 168 5.38 -2.05 13.19
N VAL A 169 5.90 -2.58 12.08
CA VAL A 169 5.34 -3.70 11.33
C VAL A 169 6.14 -4.96 11.62
N GLU A 170 5.47 -6.12 11.59
CA GLU A 170 6.11 -7.41 11.85
C GLU A 170 7.34 -7.64 10.92
N PRO A 171 8.51 -8.04 11.47
CA PRO A 171 9.77 -8.11 10.69
C PRO A 171 9.68 -8.94 9.41
N GLU A 172 8.92 -10.02 9.42
CA GLU A 172 8.72 -10.90 8.27
C GLU A 172 7.87 -10.23 7.18
N LEU A 173 6.91 -9.37 7.55
CA LEU A 173 6.15 -8.58 6.58
C LEU A 173 7.05 -7.51 5.96
N VAL A 174 7.86 -6.83 6.76
CA VAL A 174 8.82 -5.82 6.27
C VAL A 174 9.81 -6.47 5.29
N LEU A 175 10.37 -7.64 5.64
CA LEU A 175 11.24 -8.39 4.74
C LEU A 175 10.56 -8.68 3.40
N GLY A 176 9.34 -9.22 3.43
CA GLY A 176 8.59 -9.50 2.20
C GLY A 176 8.25 -8.24 1.40
N PHE A 177 8.08 -7.08 2.03
CA PHE A 177 7.89 -5.82 1.33
C PHE A 177 9.17 -5.29 0.68
N VAL A 178 10.34 -5.51 1.31
CA VAL A 178 11.64 -5.22 0.70
C VAL A 178 11.87 -6.12 -0.51
N ASP A 179 11.61 -7.43 -0.39
CA ASP A 179 11.66 -8.38 -1.51
C ASP A 179 10.80 -7.89 -2.69
N ASP A 180 9.55 -7.51 -2.39
CA ASP A 180 8.60 -7.02 -3.39
C ASP A 180 9.06 -5.70 -4.03
N ALA A 181 9.67 -4.78 -3.26
CA ALA A 181 10.15 -3.49 -3.75
C ALA A 181 11.40 -3.63 -4.62
N VAL A 182 12.39 -4.42 -4.18
CA VAL A 182 13.59 -4.75 -4.97
C VAL A 182 13.19 -5.49 -6.24
N GLY A 183 12.29 -6.48 -6.15
CA GLY A 183 11.83 -7.23 -7.31
C GLY A 183 11.16 -6.36 -8.36
N ARG A 184 10.34 -5.37 -7.95
CA ARG A 184 9.77 -4.37 -8.87
C ARG A 184 10.84 -3.47 -9.47
N LEU A 185 11.75 -2.96 -8.64
CA LEU A 185 12.86 -2.12 -9.11
C LEU A 185 13.70 -2.85 -10.16
N ALA A 186 14.02 -4.13 -9.95
CA ALA A 186 14.80 -4.94 -10.88
C ALA A 186 14.13 -5.14 -12.25
N THR A 187 12.82 -4.97 -12.35
CA THR A 187 12.07 -5.04 -13.63
C THR A 187 11.80 -3.68 -14.25
N THR A 188 12.19 -2.59 -13.58
CA THR A 188 11.98 -1.22 -14.06
C THR A 188 13.06 -0.83 -15.06
N GLU A 189 12.65 -0.27 -16.21
CA GLU A 189 13.60 0.26 -17.19
C GLU A 189 14.45 1.38 -16.57
N GLY A 190 15.76 1.30 -16.74
CA GLY A 190 16.70 2.27 -16.16
C GLY A 190 16.95 2.10 -14.66
N ALA A 191 16.63 0.93 -14.08
CA ALA A 191 16.99 0.63 -12.70
C ALA A 191 18.52 0.74 -12.47
N PRO A 192 18.97 1.44 -11.42
CA PRO A 192 20.39 1.56 -11.12
C PRO A 192 20.96 0.24 -10.59
N GLY A 193 22.26 0.06 -10.80
CA GLY A 193 23.07 -0.97 -10.15
C GLY A 193 23.08 -0.83 -8.64
N LEU A 194 22.42 -1.73 -7.92
CA LEU A 194 22.26 -1.63 -6.48
C LEU A 194 22.51 -2.95 -5.78
N ARG A 195 23.30 -2.89 -4.71
CA ARG A 195 23.41 -3.94 -3.72
C ARG A 195 22.77 -3.45 -2.43
N VAL A 196 21.58 -3.93 -2.11
CA VAL A 196 20.84 -3.55 -0.92
C VAL A 196 21.19 -4.54 0.19
N VAL A 197 21.67 -4.06 1.34
CA VAL A 197 22.09 -4.93 2.45
C VAL A 197 21.40 -4.48 3.73
N SER A 198 20.65 -5.37 4.37
CA SER A 198 19.99 -5.05 5.64
C SER A 198 20.94 -5.22 6.83
N ASP A 199 20.69 -4.50 7.91
CA ASP A 199 21.38 -4.69 9.19
C ASP A 199 21.08 -6.08 9.80
N GLU A 200 19.93 -6.65 9.42
CA GLU A 200 19.47 -7.99 9.78
C GLU A 200 20.20 -9.11 9.02
N GLY A 201 21.02 -8.77 8.01
CA GLY A 201 21.90 -9.70 7.29
C GLY A 201 21.35 -10.23 5.96
N ASP A 202 20.28 -9.63 5.44
CA ASP A 202 19.77 -9.95 4.09
C ASP A 202 20.51 -9.14 3.03
N GLU A 203 20.50 -9.66 1.81
CA GLU A 203 21.14 -9.03 0.68
C GLU A 203 20.33 -9.21 -0.60
N TRP A 204 20.20 -8.12 -1.35
CA TRP A 204 19.59 -8.11 -2.68
C TRP A 204 20.50 -7.43 -3.68
N VAL A 205 20.43 -7.87 -4.93
CA VAL A 205 21.16 -7.25 -6.04
C VAL A 205 20.18 -6.88 -7.15
N VAL A 206 20.28 -5.64 -7.61
CA VAL A 206 19.58 -5.09 -8.77
C VAL A 206 20.62 -4.74 -9.83
N ALA A 207 20.34 -5.13 -11.08
CA ALA A 207 21.24 -4.93 -12.22
C ALA A 207 22.67 -5.45 -11.91
N ASP A 208 23.69 -4.59 -12.00
CA ASP A 208 25.09 -4.96 -11.79
C ASP A 208 25.60 -4.75 -10.35
N GLY A 209 24.75 -4.27 -9.43
CA GLY A 209 25.11 -4.08 -8.03
C GLY A 209 26.13 -2.97 -7.75
N ALA A 210 26.27 -1.99 -8.66
CA ALA A 210 27.32 -0.97 -8.61
C ALA A 210 27.43 -0.18 -7.30
N VAL A 211 26.31 0.17 -6.66
CA VAL A 211 26.30 0.93 -5.39
C VAL A 211 25.74 0.08 -4.27
N THR A 212 26.48 -0.05 -3.16
CA THR A 212 25.95 -0.71 -1.95
C THR A 212 25.20 0.31 -1.10
N VAL A 213 23.99 -0.04 -0.66
CA VAL A 213 23.18 0.76 0.28
C VAL A 213 22.82 -0.12 1.48
N ARG A 214 23.11 0.37 2.68
CA ARG A 214 22.94 -0.35 3.95
C ARG A 214 21.93 0.32 4.87
N GLY A 215 21.26 -0.44 5.72
CA GLY A 215 20.44 0.07 6.81
C GLY A 215 19.46 -0.99 7.33
N PRO A 216 18.67 -0.69 8.37
CA PRO A 216 17.63 -1.61 8.82
C PRO A 216 16.59 -1.81 7.72
N ARG A 217 15.93 -2.98 7.69
CA ARG A 217 14.87 -3.28 6.68
C ARG A 217 13.82 -2.17 6.55
N ALA A 218 13.40 -1.59 7.68
CA ALA A 218 12.43 -0.49 7.71
C ALA A 218 12.95 0.76 6.97
N GLY A 219 14.20 1.15 7.23
CA GLY A 219 14.86 2.28 6.57
C GLY A 219 15.08 2.03 5.09
N LEU A 220 15.53 0.82 4.72
CA LEU A 220 15.65 0.40 3.32
C LEU A 220 14.31 0.47 2.59
N LEU A 221 13.24 -0.02 3.22
CA LEU A 221 11.90 0.00 2.65
C LEU A 221 11.38 1.44 2.47
N LEU A 222 11.60 2.30 3.45
CA LEU A 222 11.25 3.72 3.37
C LEU A 222 12.00 4.41 2.23
N TRP A 223 13.29 4.14 2.07
CA TRP A 223 14.09 4.66 0.96
C TRP A 223 13.59 4.14 -0.41
N LEU A 224 13.35 2.84 -0.55
CA LEU A 224 12.83 2.25 -1.80
C LEU A 224 11.45 2.83 -2.16
N ALA A 225 10.57 3.01 -1.17
CA ALA A 225 9.21 3.47 -1.38
C ALA A 225 9.09 4.99 -1.56
N ARG A 226 9.88 5.79 -0.85
CA ARG A 226 9.71 7.26 -0.76
C ARG A 226 10.97 8.06 -1.06
N ARG A 227 12.08 7.40 -1.39
CA ARG A 227 13.39 8.02 -1.66
C ARG A 227 13.89 8.81 -0.46
N ASP A 228 13.38 8.46 0.71
CA ASP A 228 13.77 9.04 1.97
C ASP A 228 14.91 8.20 2.56
N ALA A 229 16.11 8.77 2.49
CA ALA A 229 17.35 8.08 2.82
C ALA A 229 17.80 8.29 4.28
N ARG A 230 16.93 8.83 5.16
CA ARG A 230 17.31 9.21 6.54
C ARG A 230 17.90 8.08 7.38
N GLU A 231 17.56 6.83 7.06
CA GLU A 231 17.95 5.61 7.78
C GLU A 231 18.85 4.68 6.95
N VAL A 232 19.36 5.14 5.80
CA VAL A 232 20.24 4.32 4.95
C VAL A 232 21.58 5.00 4.72
N SER A 233 22.62 4.18 4.54
CA SER A 233 23.99 4.60 4.30
C SER A 233 24.49 4.04 2.96
N PRO A 234 24.74 4.89 1.95
CA PRO A 234 25.34 4.45 0.69
C PRO A 234 26.87 4.34 0.80
N GLU A 235 27.45 3.33 0.17
CA GLU A 235 28.88 3.26 -0.14
C GLU A 235 29.12 3.98 -1.47
N GLY A 236 29.16 5.32 -1.42
CA GLY A 236 29.27 6.21 -2.59
C GLY A 236 28.09 7.17 -2.72
N ASP A 237 27.85 7.66 -3.92
CA ASP A 237 26.70 8.52 -4.20
C ASP A 237 25.40 7.70 -4.23
N LEU A 238 24.38 8.17 -3.50
CA LEU A 238 23.08 7.51 -3.48
C LEU A 238 22.39 7.66 -4.85
N PRO A 239 22.04 6.56 -5.55
CA PRO A 239 21.44 6.67 -6.86
C PRO A 239 20.00 7.14 -6.77
N HIS A 240 19.56 7.84 -7.82
CA HIS A 240 18.17 8.22 -7.98
C HIS A 240 17.33 7.00 -8.38
N LEU A 241 16.29 6.69 -7.61
CA LEU A 241 15.38 5.59 -7.92
C LEU A 241 14.27 6.06 -8.89
N PRO A 242 13.96 5.30 -9.96
CA PRO A 242 12.82 5.61 -10.83
C PRO A 242 11.53 5.63 -10.02
N ARG A 243 10.58 6.54 -10.31
CA ARG A 243 9.28 6.56 -9.61
C ARG A 243 8.44 5.35 -10.01
N GLY A 244 7.68 4.79 -9.07
CA GLY A 244 6.74 3.68 -9.33
C GLY A 244 7.31 2.27 -9.22
N SER A 245 8.60 2.12 -8.89
CA SER A 245 9.24 0.87 -8.45
C SER A 245 8.84 0.50 -7.02
#